data_AF-A0A7L5DN21-F1
#
_entry.id   AF-A0A7L5DN21-F1
#
_cell.length_a   1.000
_cell.length_b   1.000
_cell.length_c   1.000
_cell.angle_alpha   90.00
_cell.angle_beta   90.00
_cell.angle_gamma   90.00
#
_symmetry.space_group_name_H-M   'P 1'
#
loop_
_entity.id
_entity.type
_entity.pdbx_description
1 polymer ?
#
loop_
_entity_poly.entity_id
_entity_poly.type
_entity_poly.pdbx_seq_one_letter_code
_entity_poly.pdbx_strand_id
1 'polypeptide(L)'
;MKLLVVNKLLINRGWQVIDKTSRMYLLSPDSQLRTERLIVLPSQNSVPVPTGTLEAIMRRAGQVKSTQPWHQAITNKGALHLTTERTGDHLWGRLDINGLLLIVRSTDTTCLITQVREILAALLADTIGDSCQLVESLHIEACQDMTEVWDLLRQIRGSYLADNSGVDLALVNQFIGGTAFPSAEQTCKLQKSIRELGQHLLQLAG
;
A
#
# COMPACT_ATOMS: atom_id res chain seq x y z
N MET A 1 -1.74 -7.79 -10.84
CA MET A 1 -2.54 -9.05 -10.75
C MET A 1 -4.03 -8.70 -10.73
N LYS A 2 -4.96 -9.46 -11.34
CA LYS A 2 -6.40 -9.12 -11.28
C LYS A 2 -6.99 -9.41 -9.89
N LEU A 3 -7.95 -8.59 -9.45
CA LEU A 3 -8.57 -8.73 -8.11
C LEU A 3 -9.28 -10.07 -7.89
N LEU A 4 -9.87 -10.65 -8.94
CA LEU A 4 -10.44 -12.00 -8.89
C LEU A 4 -9.41 -13.06 -8.47
N VAL A 5 -8.17 -12.92 -8.93
CA VAL A 5 -7.07 -13.83 -8.56
C VAL A 5 -6.68 -13.61 -7.11
N VAL A 6 -6.59 -12.34 -6.68
CA VAL A 6 -6.30 -11.99 -5.28
C VAL A 6 -7.34 -12.58 -4.33
N ASN A 7 -8.63 -12.47 -4.68
CA ASN A 7 -9.72 -13.04 -3.88
C ASN A 7 -9.58 -14.57 -3.75
N LYS A 8 -9.30 -15.28 -4.85
CA LYS A 8 -9.02 -16.73 -4.82
C LYS A 8 -7.81 -17.08 -3.94
N LEU A 9 -6.75 -16.27 -3.98
CA LEU A 9 -5.57 -16.47 -3.14
C LEU A 9 -5.86 -16.26 -1.66
N LEU A 10 -6.73 -15.31 -1.31
CA LEU A 10 -7.19 -15.11 0.07
C LEU A 10 -8.02 -16.31 0.55
N ILE A 11 -8.95 -16.78 -0.28
CA ILE A 11 -9.78 -17.95 0.02
C ILE A 11 -8.93 -19.19 0.26
N ASN A 12 -7.94 -19.44 -0.60
CA ASN A 12 -6.99 -20.55 -0.43
C ASN A 12 -6.14 -20.43 0.85
N ARG A 13 -6.04 -19.24 1.44
CA ARG A 13 -5.36 -18.98 2.72
C ARG A 13 -6.32 -19.00 3.93
N GLY A 14 -7.55 -19.48 3.75
CA GLY A 14 -8.54 -19.61 4.82
C GLY A 14 -9.35 -18.34 5.08
N TRP A 15 -9.23 -17.30 4.26
CA TRP A 15 -10.13 -16.14 4.33
C TRP A 15 -11.48 -16.49 3.70
N GLN A 16 -12.56 -15.98 4.27
CA GLN A 16 -13.91 -16.22 3.80
C GLN A 16 -14.58 -14.88 3.52
N VAL A 17 -15.42 -14.83 2.49
CA VAL A 17 -16.27 -13.67 2.22
C VAL A 17 -17.43 -13.72 3.21
N ILE A 18 -17.45 -12.79 4.16
CA ILE A 18 -18.51 -12.69 5.18
C ILE A 18 -19.64 -11.75 4.77
N ASP A 19 -19.35 -10.79 3.88
CA ASP A 19 -20.35 -9.94 3.25
C ASP A 19 -19.92 -9.56 1.82
N LYS A 20 -20.91 -9.35 0.94
CA LYS A 20 -20.72 -8.97 -0.46
C LYS A 20 -21.80 -7.99 -0.88
N THR A 21 -21.38 -6.80 -1.28
CA THR A 21 -22.25 -5.80 -1.91
C THR A 21 -21.92 -5.64 -3.39
N SER A 22 -22.68 -4.80 -4.08
CA SER A 22 -22.35 -4.39 -5.45
C SER A 22 -21.03 -3.62 -5.54
N ARG A 23 -20.52 -3.07 -4.42
CA ARG A 23 -19.32 -2.22 -4.37
C ARG A 23 -18.11 -2.90 -3.74
N MET A 24 -18.31 -3.85 -2.81
CA MET A 24 -17.20 -4.43 -2.05
C MET A 24 -17.41 -5.90 -1.66
N TYR A 25 -16.29 -6.56 -1.37
CA TYR A 25 -16.21 -7.82 -0.64
C TYR A 25 -15.63 -7.53 0.75
N LEU A 26 -16.28 -8.03 1.79
CA LEU A 26 -15.76 -8.05 3.14
C LEU A 26 -15.25 -9.47 3.43
N LEU A 27 -13.96 -9.58 3.75
CA LEU A 27 -13.30 -10.85 4.01
C LEU A 27 -12.77 -10.93 5.43
N SER A 28 -12.81 -12.13 5.99
CA SER A 28 -12.32 -12.43 7.32
C SER A 28 -11.72 -13.85 7.40
N PRO A 29 -10.66 -14.09 8.20
CA PRO A 29 -10.12 -15.43 8.40
C PRO A 29 -10.95 -16.28 9.38
N ASP A 30 -11.94 -15.69 10.06
CA ASP A 30 -12.87 -16.40 10.95
C ASP A 30 -14.31 -16.18 10.47
N SER A 31 -15.04 -17.29 10.37
CA SER A 31 -16.45 -17.34 10.00
C SER A 31 -17.38 -16.70 11.03
N GLN A 32 -16.94 -16.58 12.29
CA GLN A 32 -17.70 -15.89 13.32
C GLN A 32 -17.41 -14.39 13.24
N LEU A 33 -18.42 -13.57 12.97
CA LEU A 33 -18.41 -12.09 12.79
C LEU A 33 -17.73 -11.24 13.90
N ARG A 34 -17.05 -11.84 14.87
CA ARG A 34 -16.27 -11.18 15.93
C ARG A 34 -14.86 -10.81 15.47
N THR A 35 -14.69 -10.39 14.23
CA THR A 35 -13.36 -10.46 13.63
C THR A 35 -12.59 -9.17 13.75
N GLU A 36 -11.56 -9.24 14.60
CA GLU A 36 -10.51 -8.22 14.71
C GLU A 36 -9.69 -8.09 13.42
N ARG A 37 -9.82 -9.01 12.46
CA ARG A 37 -9.09 -9.03 11.19
C ARG A 37 -10.04 -9.01 10.00
N LEU A 38 -10.07 -7.89 9.29
CA LEU A 38 -10.90 -7.63 8.13
C LEU A 38 -10.05 -7.17 6.94
N ILE A 39 -10.41 -7.64 5.76
CA ILE A 39 -9.97 -7.09 4.48
C ILE A 39 -11.22 -6.67 3.72
N VAL A 40 -11.30 -5.40 3.31
CA VAL A 40 -12.32 -4.89 2.39
C VAL A 40 -11.68 -4.73 1.02
N LEU A 41 -12.24 -5.38 0.01
CA LEU A 41 -11.80 -5.26 -1.38
C LEU A 41 -12.93 -4.68 -2.24
N PRO A 42 -12.63 -3.89 -3.28
CA PRO A 42 -13.65 -3.47 -4.23
C PRO A 42 -14.23 -4.67 -4.99
N SER A 43 -15.47 -4.58 -5.48
CA SER A 43 -16.12 -5.68 -6.18
C SER A 43 -15.68 -5.82 -7.66
N GLN A 44 -15.09 -4.75 -8.20
CA GLN A 44 -14.81 -4.57 -9.63
C GLN A 44 -13.48 -5.24 -10.03
N ASN A 45 -13.52 -6.10 -11.06
CA ASN A 45 -12.42 -7.02 -11.40
C ASN A 45 -11.62 -6.64 -12.65
N SER A 46 -11.94 -5.55 -13.33
CA SER A 46 -11.36 -5.22 -14.64
C SER A 46 -9.94 -4.65 -14.57
N VAL A 47 -9.57 -4.05 -13.43
CA VAL A 47 -8.30 -3.31 -13.30
C VAL A 47 -7.27 -4.13 -12.52
N PRO A 48 -6.01 -4.18 -12.97
CA PRO A 48 -4.94 -4.80 -12.21
C PRO A 48 -4.79 -4.14 -10.84
N VAL A 49 -4.64 -4.96 -9.80
CA VAL A 49 -4.22 -4.51 -8.48
C VAL A 49 -2.75 -4.08 -8.58
N PRO A 50 -2.43 -2.84 -8.15
CA PRO A 50 -1.08 -2.33 -8.11
C PRO A 50 -0.16 -3.13 -7.17
N THR A 51 1.15 -2.93 -7.30
CA THR A 51 2.15 -3.70 -6.56
C THR A 51 2.06 -3.45 -5.06
N GLY A 52 2.11 -2.18 -4.62
CA GLY A 52 2.05 -1.84 -3.20
C GLY A 52 0.76 -2.32 -2.56
N THR A 53 -0.36 -2.12 -3.26
CA THR A 53 -1.68 -2.61 -2.83
C THR A 53 -1.68 -4.14 -2.67
N LEU A 54 -1.16 -4.89 -3.64
CA LEU A 54 -1.08 -6.35 -3.57
C LEU A 54 -0.23 -6.83 -2.38
N GLU A 55 0.92 -6.21 -2.17
CA GLU A 55 1.82 -6.54 -1.06
C GLU A 55 1.15 -6.31 0.30
N ALA A 56 0.42 -5.21 0.46
CA ALA A 56 -0.31 -4.96 1.70
C ALA A 56 -1.42 -5.99 1.96
N ILE A 57 -2.13 -6.43 0.91
CA ILE A 57 -3.12 -7.52 1.03
C ILE A 57 -2.44 -8.80 1.47
N MET A 58 -1.33 -9.19 0.84
CA MET A 58 -0.61 -10.42 1.19
C MET A 58 -0.01 -10.35 2.60
N ARG A 59 0.55 -9.20 2.99
CA ARG A 59 1.03 -8.95 4.34
C ARG A 59 -0.08 -9.10 5.36
N ARG A 60 -1.25 -8.51 5.11
CA ARG A 60 -2.41 -8.64 6.01
C ARG A 60 -2.91 -10.08 6.08
N ALA A 61 -2.97 -10.77 4.95
CA ALA A 61 -3.39 -12.15 4.89
C ALA A 61 -2.49 -13.09 5.71
N GLY A 62 -1.18 -12.77 5.81
CA GLY A 62 -0.21 -13.51 6.61
C GLY A 62 -0.15 -13.15 8.10
N GLN A 63 -0.81 -12.08 8.53
CA GLN A 63 -0.81 -11.67 9.94
C GLN A 63 -1.72 -12.56 10.78
N VAL A 64 -1.13 -13.32 11.71
CA VAL A 64 -1.86 -14.26 12.58
C VAL A 64 -2.46 -13.58 13.81
N LYS A 65 -1.87 -12.49 14.29
CA LYS A 65 -2.30 -11.77 15.48
C LYS A 65 -2.78 -10.36 15.12
N SER A 66 -3.91 -9.94 15.67
CA SER A 66 -4.23 -8.52 15.81
C SER A 66 -3.67 -8.02 17.14
N THR A 67 -3.15 -6.81 17.15
CA THR A 67 -2.64 -6.17 18.37
C THR A 67 -3.73 -5.39 19.11
N GLN A 68 -4.78 -4.96 18.40
CA GLN A 68 -5.93 -4.24 18.95
C GLN A 68 -7.13 -4.35 17.99
N PRO A 69 -8.38 -4.35 18.49
CA PRO A 69 -9.56 -4.25 17.62
C PRO A 69 -9.57 -2.94 16.82
N TRP A 70 -9.82 -3.04 15.51
CA TRP A 70 -9.73 -1.90 14.59
C TRP A 70 -10.68 -0.75 14.93
N HIS A 71 -11.87 -1.04 15.46
CA HIS A 71 -12.87 -0.03 15.85
C HIS A 71 -12.35 0.87 16.99
N GLN A 72 -11.65 0.31 17.97
CA GLN A 72 -10.99 1.09 19.03
C GLN A 72 -9.79 1.89 18.50
N ALA A 73 -9.08 1.34 17.51
CA ALA A 73 -7.97 2.04 16.89
C ALA A 73 -8.44 3.26 16.07
N ILE A 74 -9.64 3.21 15.50
CA ILE A 74 -10.25 4.37 14.82
C ILE A 74 -10.63 5.45 15.82
N THR A 75 -11.31 5.11 16.92
CA THR A 75 -11.74 6.10 17.93
C THR A 75 -10.59 6.85 18.57
N ASN A 76 -9.42 6.21 18.66
CA ASN A 76 -8.25 6.79 19.33
C ASN A 76 -7.33 7.57 18.36
N LYS A 77 -7.61 7.58 17.05
CA LYS A 77 -6.77 8.26 16.05
C LYS A 77 -7.36 9.63 15.70
N GLY A 78 -6.54 10.68 15.81
CA GLY A 78 -6.89 12.02 15.34
C GLY A 78 -6.83 12.18 13.81
N ALA A 79 -6.04 11.36 13.13
CA ALA A 79 -5.91 11.35 11.68
C ALA A 79 -5.72 9.93 11.13
N LEU A 80 -6.24 9.70 9.93
CA LEU A 80 -6.12 8.46 9.17
C LEU A 80 -5.35 8.72 7.88
N HIS A 81 -4.33 7.91 7.62
CA HIS A 81 -3.57 8.00 6.37
C HIS A 81 -4.17 7.07 5.32
N LEU A 82 -4.63 7.65 4.22
CA LEU A 82 -5.07 6.94 3.02
C LEU A 82 -3.88 6.87 2.05
N THR A 83 -3.25 5.70 1.95
CA THR A 83 -2.21 5.49 0.94
C THR A 83 -2.85 5.35 -0.44
N THR A 84 -2.35 6.07 -1.43
CA THR A 84 -2.91 6.11 -2.78
C THR A 84 -1.91 5.64 -3.83
N GLU A 85 -2.36 4.84 -4.79
CA GLU A 85 -1.50 4.25 -5.82
C GLU A 85 -2.20 4.37 -7.17
N ARG A 86 -1.52 4.91 -8.18
CA ARG A 86 -2.12 5.15 -9.50
C ARG A 86 -1.78 4.00 -10.45
N THR A 87 -2.76 3.54 -11.22
CA THR A 87 -2.57 2.55 -12.28
C THR A 87 -3.44 2.91 -13.48
N GLY A 88 -2.80 3.43 -14.53
CA GLY A 88 -3.51 4.04 -15.66
C GLY A 88 -4.40 5.20 -15.19
N ASP A 89 -5.66 5.20 -15.64
CA ASP A 89 -6.66 6.22 -15.28
C ASP A 89 -7.36 5.97 -13.93
N HIS A 90 -6.85 5.02 -13.14
CA HIS A 90 -7.45 4.63 -11.87
C HIS A 90 -6.53 4.95 -10.69
N LEU A 91 -7.14 5.40 -9.61
CA LEU A 91 -6.52 5.64 -8.32
C LEU A 91 -7.03 4.59 -7.33
N TRP A 92 -6.10 3.86 -6.74
CA TRP A 92 -6.35 2.94 -5.64
C TRP A 92 -6.12 3.68 -4.33
N GLY A 93 -6.98 3.43 -3.35
CA GLY A 93 -6.83 3.94 -1.99
C GLY A 93 -6.78 2.78 -1.02
N ARG A 94 -5.83 2.81 -0.08
CA ARG A 94 -5.63 1.81 0.94
C ARG A 94 -5.54 2.49 2.31
N LEU A 95 -6.39 2.02 3.22
CA LEU A 95 -6.38 2.43 4.62
C LEU A 95 -6.05 1.20 5.48
N ASP A 96 -4.92 1.26 6.19
CA ASP A 96 -4.42 0.19 7.06
C ASP A 96 -4.52 0.64 8.53
N ILE A 97 -5.45 0.04 9.28
CA ILE A 97 -5.70 0.36 10.69
C ILE A 97 -5.80 -0.94 11.46
N ASN A 98 -4.88 -1.22 12.37
CA ASN A 98 -4.87 -2.35 13.33
C ASN A 98 -6.02 -3.36 13.16
N GLY A 99 -5.85 -4.34 12.28
CA GLY A 99 -6.88 -5.37 12.09
C GLY A 99 -7.89 -5.10 10.97
N LEU A 100 -8.06 -3.88 10.48
CA LEU A 100 -8.75 -3.53 9.22
C LEU A 100 -7.75 -3.16 8.10
N LEU A 101 -7.94 -3.74 6.91
CA LEU A 101 -7.32 -3.28 5.67
C LEU A 101 -8.45 -2.95 4.70
N LEU A 102 -8.69 -1.67 4.47
CA LEU A 102 -9.74 -1.20 3.59
C LEU A 102 -9.12 -0.73 2.27
N ILE A 103 -9.58 -1.32 1.17
CA ILE A 103 -9.13 -0.97 -0.18
C ILE A 103 -10.32 -0.48 -1.00
N VAL A 104 -10.15 0.70 -1.58
CA VAL A 104 -11.13 1.40 -2.43
C VAL A 104 -10.49 1.77 -3.75
N ARG A 105 -11.32 2.08 -4.75
CA ARG A 105 -10.87 2.48 -6.07
C ARG A 105 -11.74 3.59 -6.63
N SER A 106 -11.12 4.56 -7.29
CA SER A 106 -11.80 5.66 -7.96
C SER A 106 -10.94 6.22 -9.11
N THR A 107 -11.38 7.34 -9.68
CA THR A 107 -10.62 8.16 -10.64
C THR A 107 -9.92 9.35 -9.96
N ASP A 108 -10.37 9.74 -8.78
CA ASP A 108 -9.87 10.90 -8.04
C ASP A 108 -9.89 10.69 -6.52
N THR A 109 -9.11 11.50 -5.81
CA THR A 109 -8.89 11.41 -4.37
C THR A 109 -10.13 11.75 -3.55
N THR A 110 -10.95 12.71 -3.99
CA THR A 110 -12.17 13.12 -3.27
C THR A 110 -13.15 11.95 -3.21
N CYS A 111 -13.39 11.29 -4.35
CA CYS A 111 -14.24 10.11 -4.42
C CYS A 111 -13.68 8.93 -3.61
N LEU A 112 -12.35 8.76 -3.52
CA LEU A 112 -11.76 7.75 -2.64
C LEU A 112 -12.08 8.02 -1.17
N ILE A 113 -11.87 9.26 -0.72
CA ILE A 113 -12.13 9.66 0.68
C ILE A 113 -13.62 9.46 1.02
N THR A 114 -14.53 9.85 0.12
CA THR A 114 -15.96 9.62 0.30
C THR A 114 -16.28 8.14 0.43
N GLN A 115 -15.75 7.28 -0.45
CA GLN A 115 -15.96 5.83 -0.36
C GLN A 115 -15.40 5.24 0.95
N VAL A 116 -14.23 5.68 1.40
CA VAL A 116 -13.65 5.26 2.69
C VAL A 116 -14.60 5.62 3.82
N ARG A 117 -15.13 6.85 3.85
CA ARG A 117 -16.08 7.29 4.89
C ARG A 117 -17.36 6.47 4.86
N GLU A 118 -17.97 6.28 3.69
CA GLU A 118 -19.19 5.47 3.55
C GLU A 118 -19.00 4.04 4.07
N ILE A 119 -17.90 3.40 3.70
CA ILE A 119 -17.60 2.02 4.12
C ILE A 119 -17.30 1.97 5.63
N LEU A 120 -16.52 2.90 6.17
CA LEU A 120 -16.24 2.95 7.61
C LEU A 120 -17.50 3.18 8.44
N ALA A 121 -18.38 4.08 8.00
CA ALA A 121 -19.65 4.34 8.68
C ALA A 121 -20.53 3.08 8.71
N ALA A 122 -20.60 2.36 7.58
CA ALA A 122 -21.33 1.09 7.49
C ALA A 122 -20.74 0.01 8.41
N LEU A 123 -19.42 -0.16 8.42
CA LEU A 123 -18.74 -1.14 9.28
C LEU A 123 -18.87 -0.80 10.78
N LEU A 124 -18.96 0.49 11.12
CA LEU A 124 -19.07 0.94 12.50
C LEU A 124 -20.50 1.00 13.02
N ALA A 125 -21.51 1.07 12.14
CA ALA A 125 -22.93 1.15 12.51
C ALA A 125 -23.36 0.03 13.47
N ASP A 126 -22.83 -1.18 13.29
CA ASP A 126 -23.13 -2.34 14.14
C ASP A 126 -22.34 -2.36 15.47
N THR A 127 -21.39 -1.44 15.66
CA THR A 127 -20.45 -1.44 16.81
C THR A 127 -20.50 -0.18 17.66
N ILE A 128 -20.85 0.98 17.08
CA ILE A 128 -20.86 2.29 17.74
C ILE A 128 -22.13 3.03 17.34
N GLY A 129 -22.96 3.41 18.33
CA GLY A 129 -24.26 4.05 18.09
C GLY A 129 -24.18 5.44 17.42
N ASP A 130 -23.03 6.12 17.49
CA ASP A 130 -22.79 7.44 16.87
C ASP A 130 -21.67 7.39 15.81
N SER A 131 -21.65 6.30 15.03
CA SER A 131 -20.61 6.01 14.03
C SER A 131 -20.48 7.07 12.93
N CYS A 132 -21.59 7.69 12.52
CA CYS A 132 -21.59 8.71 11.46
C CYS A 132 -20.82 9.96 11.87
N GLN A 133 -21.09 10.51 13.07
CA GLN A 133 -20.38 11.69 13.57
C GLN A 133 -18.89 11.42 13.76
N LEU A 134 -18.56 10.23 14.28
CA LEU A 134 -17.16 9.81 14.40
C LEU A 134 -16.46 9.82 13.04
N VAL A 135 -17.05 9.17 12.03
CA VAL A 135 -16.42 9.07 10.70
C VAL A 135 -16.30 10.41 9.99
N GLU A 136 -17.28 11.29 10.14
CA GLU A 136 -17.23 12.64 9.55
C GLU A 136 -16.12 13.51 10.13
N SER A 137 -15.87 13.38 11.45
CA SER A 137 -14.83 14.11 12.18
C SER A 137 -13.41 13.60 11.94
N LEU A 138 -13.24 12.40 11.39
CA LEU A 138 -11.90 11.86 11.06
C LEU A 138 -11.25 12.66 9.94
N HIS A 139 -10.07 13.21 10.23
CA HIS A 139 -9.21 13.78 9.22
C HIS A 139 -8.54 12.65 8.42
N ILE A 140 -8.82 12.56 7.11
CA ILE A 140 -8.21 11.58 6.21
C ILE A 140 -7.20 12.30 5.33
N GLU A 141 -5.92 11.99 5.54
CA GLU A 141 -4.80 12.53 4.77
C GLU A 141 -4.42 11.55 3.66
N ALA A 142 -4.51 11.97 2.41
CA ALA A 142 -4.09 11.16 1.28
C ALA A 142 -2.57 11.27 1.08
N CYS A 143 -1.87 10.14 1.18
CA CYS A 143 -0.44 10.03 0.93
C CYS A 143 -0.21 9.17 -0.32
N GLN A 144 0.84 9.43 -1.09
CA GLN A 144 1.17 8.57 -2.24
C GLN A 144 1.95 7.33 -1.81
N ASP A 145 1.62 6.18 -2.42
CA ASP A 145 2.41 4.96 -2.29
C ASP A 145 3.70 5.10 -3.11
N MET A 146 4.83 5.06 -2.41
CA MET A 146 6.14 5.19 -3.02
C MET A 146 6.81 3.83 -3.22
N THR A 147 6.12 2.70 -2.98
CA THR A 147 6.71 1.35 -3.04
C THR A 147 7.37 1.07 -4.39
N GLU A 148 6.69 1.35 -5.51
CA GLU A 148 7.29 1.15 -6.84
C GLU A 148 8.50 2.05 -7.07
N VAL A 149 8.47 3.28 -6.58
CA VAL A 149 9.62 4.19 -6.63
C VAL A 149 10.77 3.64 -5.79
N TRP A 150 10.51 3.11 -4.60
CA TRP A 150 11.54 2.51 -3.74
C TRP A 150 12.12 1.22 -4.32
N ASP A 151 11.30 0.40 -4.97
CA ASP A 151 11.74 -0.82 -5.63
C ASP A 151 12.57 -0.52 -6.87
N LEU A 152 12.13 0.48 -7.67
CA LEU A 152 12.91 1.02 -8.78
C LEU A 152 14.24 1.59 -8.26
N LEU A 153 14.22 2.40 -7.21
CA LEU A 153 15.43 2.94 -6.57
C LEU A 153 16.35 1.84 -6.02
N ARG A 154 15.81 0.77 -5.46
CA ARG A 154 16.59 -0.39 -4.98
C ARG A 154 17.29 -1.10 -6.12
N GLN A 155 16.62 -1.29 -7.25
CA GLN A 155 17.20 -1.91 -8.44
C GLN A 155 18.21 -0.99 -9.11
N ILE A 156 17.89 0.31 -9.24
CA ILE A 156 18.76 1.35 -9.79
C ILE A 156 20.05 1.51 -8.96
N ARG A 157 20.02 1.36 -7.64
CA ARG A 157 21.20 1.59 -6.80
C ARG A 157 22.40 0.71 -7.17
N GLY A 158 22.20 -0.53 -7.62
CA GLY A 158 23.30 -1.39 -8.06
C GLY A 158 23.56 -1.29 -9.56
N SER A 159 22.58 -1.69 -10.36
CA SER A 159 22.76 -1.90 -11.81
C SER A 159 22.89 -0.60 -12.60
N TYR A 160 22.08 0.42 -12.31
CA TYR A 160 22.17 1.70 -13.03
C TYR A 160 23.49 2.43 -12.75
N LEU A 161 23.99 2.35 -11.50
CA LEU A 161 25.31 2.88 -11.17
C LEU A 161 26.40 2.08 -11.89
N ALA A 162 26.32 0.75 -11.92
CA ALA A 162 27.28 -0.08 -12.63
C ALA A 162 27.31 0.23 -14.14
N ASP A 163 26.14 0.26 -14.78
CA ASP A 163 25.97 0.45 -16.22
C ASP A 163 26.41 1.86 -16.67
N ASN A 164 26.10 2.92 -15.90
CA ASN A 164 26.48 4.29 -16.27
C ASN A 164 27.90 4.68 -15.86
N SER A 165 28.44 4.09 -14.80
CA SER A 165 29.81 4.38 -14.36
C SER A 165 30.85 3.45 -15.01
N GLY A 166 30.41 2.38 -15.67
CA GLY A 166 31.28 1.31 -16.18
C GLY A 166 32.00 0.55 -15.06
N VAL A 167 31.46 0.60 -13.85
CA VAL A 167 32.02 -0.07 -12.65
C VAL A 167 31.28 -1.38 -12.44
N ASP A 168 32.00 -2.44 -12.08
CA ASP A 168 31.41 -3.74 -11.82
C ASP A 168 30.34 -3.71 -10.72
N LEU A 169 29.20 -4.36 -10.97
CA LEU A 169 28.04 -4.38 -10.09
C LEU A 169 28.35 -4.92 -8.69
N ALA A 170 29.23 -5.92 -8.58
CA ALA A 170 29.62 -6.45 -7.27
C ALA A 170 30.42 -5.40 -6.47
N LEU A 171 31.28 -4.64 -7.14
CA LEU A 171 32.03 -3.54 -6.52
C LEU A 171 31.12 -2.39 -6.08
N VAL A 172 30.12 -2.05 -6.90
CA VAL A 172 29.08 -1.06 -6.55
C VAL A 172 28.29 -1.52 -5.33
N ASN A 173 27.87 -2.77 -5.28
CA ASN A 173 27.13 -3.33 -4.15
C ASN A 173 27.98 -3.35 -2.86
N GLN A 174 29.27 -3.68 -2.96
CA GLN A 174 30.19 -3.64 -1.83
C GLN A 174 30.44 -2.22 -1.31
N PHE A 175 30.52 -1.24 -2.23
CA PHE A 175 30.63 0.18 -1.90
C PHE A 175 29.39 0.71 -1.16
N ILE A 176 28.19 0.39 -1.67
CA ILE A 176 26.93 0.76 -1.01
C ILE A 176 26.79 0.09 0.35
N GLY A 177 27.26 -1.15 0.48
CA GLY A 177 27.30 -1.89 1.74
C GLY A 177 28.39 -1.44 2.71
N GLY A 178 29.26 -0.48 2.34
CA GLY A 178 30.36 0.00 3.18
C GLY A 178 31.48 -1.03 3.41
N THR A 179 31.55 -2.07 2.58
CA THR A 179 32.46 -3.21 2.73
C THR A 179 33.70 -3.14 1.83
N ALA A 180 33.68 -2.30 0.79
CA ALA A 180 34.83 -2.01 -0.06
C ALA A 180 34.75 -0.56 -0.58
N PHE A 181 35.91 0.04 -0.87
CA PHE A 181 35.99 1.41 -1.40
C PHE A 181 36.62 1.39 -2.80
N PRO A 182 35.92 1.87 -3.85
CA PRO A 182 36.43 1.94 -5.21
C PRO A 182 37.66 2.85 -5.35
N SER A 183 38.37 2.75 -6.47
CA SER A 183 39.45 3.69 -6.78
C SER A 183 38.92 5.12 -6.97
N ALA A 184 39.77 6.13 -6.83
CA ALA A 184 39.38 7.54 -6.96
C ALA A 184 38.68 7.85 -8.30
N GLU A 185 39.12 7.21 -9.39
CA GLU A 185 38.48 7.35 -10.71
C GLU A 185 37.06 6.75 -10.72
N GLN A 186 36.88 5.56 -10.13
CA GLN A 186 35.60 4.88 -10.03
C GLN A 186 34.63 5.63 -9.11
N THR A 187 35.13 6.20 -8.00
CA THR A 187 34.35 7.05 -7.10
C THR A 187 33.83 8.29 -7.83
N CYS A 188 34.65 8.93 -8.67
CA CYS A 188 34.23 10.10 -9.45
C CYS A 188 33.10 9.75 -10.43
N LYS A 189 33.23 8.62 -11.15
CA LYS A 189 32.18 8.12 -12.07
C LYS A 189 30.89 7.80 -11.33
N LEU A 190 30.97 7.12 -10.17
CA LEU A 190 29.82 6.81 -9.34
C LEU A 190 29.13 8.08 -8.79
N GLN A 191 29.89 9.06 -8.31
CA GLN A 191 29.34 10.33 -7.83
C GLN A 191 28.59 11.11 -8.92
N LYS A 192 29.13 11.10 -10.15
CA LYS A 192 28.48 11.72 -11.30
C LYS A 192 27.15 11.02 -11.63
N SER A 193 27.13 9.70 -11.71
CA SER A 193 25.92 8.92 -11.97
C SER A 193 24.86 9.06 -10.88
N ILE A 194 25.27 9.14 -9.60
CA ILE A 194 24.36 9.42 -8.48
C ILE A 194 23.73 10.81 -8.62
N ARG A 195 24.52 11.82 -9.00
CA ARG A 195 24.04 13.19 -9.18
C ARG A 195 23.05 13.31 -10.33
N GLU A 196 23.34 12.67 -11.47
CA GLU A 196 22.45 12.64 -12.63
C GLU A 196 21.13 11.92 -12.32
N LEU A 197 21.20 10.80 -11.61
CA LEU A 197 20.01 10.10 -11.13
C LEU A 197 19.17 11.00 -10.20
N GLY A 198 19.81 11.71 -9.27
CA GLY A 198 19.14 12.66 -8.39
C GLY A 198 18.40 13.77 -9.16
N GLN A 199 18.96 14.24 -10.27
CA GLN A 199 18.33 15.25 -11.12
C GLN A 199 17.10 14.69 -11.86
N HIS A 200 17.17 13.46 -12.39
CA HIS A 200 16.02 12.84 -13.04
C HIS A 200 14.87 12.55 -12.05
N LEU A 201 15.18 12.16 -10.82
CA LEU A 201 14.17 11.94 -9.79
C LEU A 201 13.44 13.23 -9.39
N LEU A 202 14.15 14.36 -9.33
CA LEU A 202 13.56 15.67 -9.06
C LEU A 202 12.62 16.14 -10.18
N GLN A 203 12.84 15.70 -11.42
CA GLN A 203 11.97 16.02 -12.56
C GLN A 203 10.69 15.18 -12.59
N LEU A 204 10.70 13.98 -12.00
CA LEU A 204 9.54 13.07 -11.94
C LEU A 204 8.64 13.33 -10.72
N ALA A 205 9.13 14.07 -9.72
CA ALA A 205 8.43 14.36 -8.48
C ALA A 205 7.65 15.70 -8.49
N GLY A 206 7.64 16.43 -9.62
CA GLY A 206 6.85 17.65 -9.85
C GLY A 206 5.70 17.39 -10.81
#